data_AF-A0A2S7TUP2-F1
#
_entry.id   AF-A0A2S7TUP2-F1
#
_cell.length_a   1.000
_cell.length_b   1.000
_cell.length_c   1.000
_cell.angle_alpha   90.00
_cell.angle_beta   90.00
_cell.angle_gamma   90.00
#
_symmetry.space_group_name_H-M   'P 1'
#
loop_
_entity.id
_entity.type
_entity.pdbx_description
1 polymer ?
#
loop_
_entity_poly.entity_id
_entity_poly.type
_entity_poly.pdbx_seq_one_letter_code
_entity_poly.pdbx_strand_id
1 'polypeptide(L)'
;MRTLRDIALEITSDWKKINNAGAVEALKHMKQMGLITQPYGADPNGYSVIGSFLAHSIGWRGDAARRVKKELREMCGHPRP
;
A
#
# COMPACT_ATOMS: atom_id res chain seq x y z
N MET A 1 10.82 11.71 4.67
CA MET A 1 9.55 11.22 4.11
C MET A 1 9.76 9.79 3.63
N ARG A 2 9.01 8.82 4.18
CA ARG A 2 9.01 7.45 3.64
C ARG A 2 8.32 7.44 2.28
N THR A 3 8.79 6.57 1.39
CA THR A 3 8.19 6.37 0.06
C THR A 3 7.29 5.13 0.09
N LEU A 4 6.37 5.00 -0.87
CA LEU A 4 5.56 3.78 -1.01
C LEU A 4 6.44 2.54 -1.22
N ARG A 5 7.60 2.73 -1.85
CA ARG A 5 8.60 1.67 -2.04
C ARG A 5 9.19 1.18 -0.72
N ASP A 6 9.47 2.09 0.22
CA ASP A 6 10.00 1.72 1.55
C ASP A 6 8.97 0.90 2.35
N ILE A 7 7.72 1.34 2.33
CA ILE A 7 6.59 0.63 2.96
C ILE A 7 6.37 -0.74 2.31
N ALA A 8 6.38 -0.80 0.98
CA ALA A 8 6.22 -2.06 0.25
C ALA A 8 7.37 -3.03 0.57
N LEU A 9 8.60 -2.53 0.68
CA LEU A 9 9.75 -3.33 1.11
C LEU A 9 9.58 -3.87 2.53
N GLU A 10 9.22 -3.01 3.49
CA GLU A 10 8.94 -3.40 4.88
C GLU A 10 7.88 -4.51 4.94
N ILE A 11 6.76 -4.34 4.22
CA ILE A 11 5.72 -5.37 4.11
C ILE A 11 6.28 -6.65 3.52
N THR A 12 6.98 -6.60 2.39
CA THR A 12 7.47 -7.83 1.74
C THR A 12 8.53 -8.56 2.56
N SER A 13 9.26 -7.85 3.42
CA SER A 13 10.22 -8.44 4.35
C SER A 13 9.55 -9.06 5.57
N ASP A 14 8.50 -8.43 6.11
CA ASP A 14 7.75 -8.93 7.27
C ASP A 14 6.78 -10.06 6.90
N TRP A 15 6.01 -9.87 5.82
CA TRP A 15 5.08 -10.87 5.30
C TRP A 15 5.72 -11.82 4.29
N LYS A 16 6.24 -12.92 4.82
CA LYS A 16 6.68 -14.06 3.99
C LYS A 16 5.54 -14.83 3.30
N LYS A 17 4.29 -14.67 3.76
CA LYS A 17 3.12 -15.39 3.19
C LYS A 17 1.91 -14.48 3.01
N ILE A 18 1.80 -13.91 1.82
CA ILE A 18 0.64 -13.11 1.41
C ILE A 18 -0.35 -14.03 0.71
N ASN A 19 -1.46 -14.39 1.38
CA ASN A 19 -2.48 -15.27 0.79
C ASN A 19 -3.43 -14.54 -0.19
N ASN A 20 -3.33 -13.21 -0.32
CA ASN A 20 -4.20 -12.43 -1.19
C ASN A 20 -3.43 -11.88 -2.41
N ALA A 21 -3.68 -12.44 -3.58
CA ALA A 21 -3.02 -12.04 -4.83
C ALA A 21 -3.21 -10.55 -5.16
N GLY A 22 -4.39 -9.97 -4.87
CA GLY A 22 -4.64 -8.55 -5.10
C GLY A 22 -3.78 -7.63 -4.23
N ALA A 23 -3.44 -8.07 -3.01
CA ALA A 23 -2.51 -7.34 -2.16
C ALA A 23 -1.06 -7.44 -2.68
N VAL A 24 -0.66 -8.61 -3.21
CA VAL A 24 0.67 -8.80 -3.82
C VAL A 24 0.87 -7.88 -5.03
N GLU A 25 -0.11 -7.85 -5.93
CA GLU A 25 -0.04 -6.99 -7.13
C GLU A 25 0.03 -5.52 -6.76
N ALA A 26 -0.79 -5.08 -5.79
CA ALA A 26 -0.73 -3.70 -5.34
C ALA A 26 0.61 -3.35 -4.66
N LEU A 27 1.23 -4.28 -3.92
CA LEU A 27 2.58 -4.07 -3.37
C LEU A 27 3.65 -3.97 -4.45
N LYS A 28 3.54 -4.79 -5.50
CA LYS A 28 4.43 -4.72 -6.65
C LYS A 28 4.33 -3.37 -7.34
N HIS A 29 3.11 -2.88 -7.54
CA HIS A 29 2.85 -1.54 -8.07
C HIS A 29 3.40 -0.43 -7.15
N MET A 30 3.17 -0.52 -5.83
CA MET A 30 3.74 0.41 -4.84
C MET A 30 5.27 0.47 -4.89
N LYS A 31 5.90 -0.70 -5.07
CA LYS A 31 7.35 -0.83 -5.19
C LYS A 31 7.89 -0.23 -6.49
N GLN A 32 7.10 -0.26 -7.57
CA GLN A 32 7.43 0.34 -8.86
C GLN A 32 7.22 1.87 -8.88
N MET A 33 6.11 2.38 -8.34
CA MET A 33 5.77 3.80 -8.35
C MET A 33 6.73 4.67 -7.52
N GLY A 34 7.24 4.17 -6.40
CA GLY A 34 8.08 4.95 -5.50
C GLY A 34 7.31 6.03 -4.73
N LEU A 35 6.75 7.03 -5.42
CA LEU A 35 6.01 8.16 -4.86
C LEU A 35 4.51 8.04 -5.14
N ILE A 36 3.67 8.39 -4.16
CA ILE A 36 2.21 8.39 -4.29
C ILE A 36 1.69 9.43 -5.29
N THR A 37 2.46 10.50 -5.47
CA THR A 37 2.20 11.61 -6.40
C THR A 37 2.69 11.31 -7.82
N GLN A 38 3.31 10.15 -8.06
CA GLN A 38 3.64 9.77 -9.42
C GLN A 38 2.39 9.22 -10.13
N PRO A 39 2.16 9.63 -11.38
CA PRO A 39 1.09 9.09 -12.19
C PRO A 39 1.33 7.60 -12.46
N TYR A 40 0.27 6.80 -12.39
CA TYR A 40 0.35 5.37 -12.61
C TYR A 40 -0.74 4.92 -13.59
N GLY A 41 -0.31 4.59 -14.81
CA GLY A 41 -1.23 4.20 -15.88
C GLY A 41 -2.12 5.37 -16.31
N ALA A 42 -3.43 5.19 -16.18
CA ALA A 42 -4.44 6.22 -16.53
C ALA A 42 -4.79 7.15 -15.36
N ASP A 43 -4.38 6.80 -14.13
CA ASP A 43 -4.64 7.62 -12.96
C ASP A 43 -3.51 8.64 -12.75
N PRO A 44 -3.84 9.91 -12.45
CA PRO A 44 -2.85 10.95 -12.19
C PRO A 44 -2.03 10.70 -10.90
N ASN A 45 -2.47 9.79 -10.02
CA ASN A 45 -1.85 9.48 -8.73
C ASN A 45 -1.99 7.98 -8.37
N GLY A 46 -1.10 7.47 -7.50
CA GLY A 46 -1.13 6.08 -7.01
C GLY A 46 -2.27 5.72 -6.03
N TYR A 47 -3.23 6.62 -5.81
CA TYR A 47 -4.33 6.42 -4.84
C TYR A 47 -5.21 5.22 -5.17
N SER A 48 -5.51 4.97 -6.44
CA SER A 48 -6.31 3.83 -6.89
C SER A 48 -5.67 2.49 -6.51
N VAL A 49 -4.33 2.41 -6.56
CA VAL A 49 -3.58 1.23 -6.14
C VAL A 49 -3.61 1.04 -4.62
N ILE A 50 -3.50 2.12 -3.86
CA ILE A 50 -3.60 2.07 -2.39
C ILE A 50 -5.01 1.68 -1.95
N GLY A 51 -6.04 2.26 -2.55
CA GLY A 51 -7.43 1.91 -2.28
C GLY A 51 -7.70 0.43 -2.58
N SER A 52 -7.21 -0.06 -3.71
CA SER A 52 -7.26 -1.49 -4.05
C SER A 52 -6.51 -2.34 -3.03
N PHE A 53 -5.29 -1.96 -2.64
CA PHE A 53 -4.54 -2.67 -1.60
C PHE A 53 -5.30 -2.73 -0.27
N LEU A 54 -5.88 -1.62 0.17
CA LEU A 54 -6.66 -1.54 1.42
C LEU A 54 -7.90 -2.45 1.36
N ALA A 55 -8.59 -2.51 0.22
CA ALA A 55 -9.72 -3.39 0.00
C ALA A 55 -9.33 -4.89 0.01
N HIS A 56 -8.21 -5.25 -0.60
CA HIS A 56 -7.73 -6.65 -0.60
C HIS A 56 -7.05 -7.04 0.73
N SER A 57 -6.57 -6.07 1.51
CA SER A 57 -5.94 -6.31 2.81
C SER A 57 -6.94 -6.25 3.99
N ILE A 58 -8.26 -6.24 3.77
CA ILE A 58 -9.26 -6.26 4.85
C ILE A 58 -9.09 -7.48 5.76
N GLY A 59 -8.80 -8.64 5.17
CA GLY A 59 -8.55 -9.89 5.91
C GLY A 59 -7.23 -9.93 6.68
N TRP A 60 -6.33 -8.96 6.49
CA TRP A 60 -5.07 -8.90 7.21
C TRP A 60 -5.23 -8.27 8.60
N ARG A 61 -4.90 -9.08 9.61
CA ARG A 61 -4.89 -8.72 11.03
C ARG A 61 -3.48 -8.91 11.57
N GLY A 62 -2.99 -7.92 12.31
CA GLY A 62 -1.64 -7.89 12.88
C GLY A 62 -1.15 -6.45 13.09
N ASP A 63 -0.17 -6.26 13.97
CA ASP A 63 0.40 -4.94 14.29
C ASP A 63 1.00 -4.28 13.05
N ALA A 64 1.78 -5.03 12.27
CA ALA A 64 2.30 -4.58 10.99
C ALA A 64 1.17 -4.16 10.02
N ALA A 65 0.07 -4.93 9.94
CA ALA A 65 -1.04 -4.63 9.02
C ALA A 65 -1.69 -3.29 9.38
N ARG A 66 -1.91 -3.08 10.67
CA ARG A 66 -2.55 -1.88 11.19
C ARG A 66 -1.65 -0.66 11.01
N ARG A 67 -0.35 -0.81 11.26
CA ARG A 67 0.66 0.24 11.08
C ARG A 67 0.74 0.68 9.62
N VAL A 68 0.87 -0.27 8.69
CA VAL A 68 0.99 0.07 7.28
C VAL A 68 -0.30 0.65 6.70
N LYS A 69 -1.48 0.08 7.02
CA LYS A 69 -2.75 0.66 6.57
C LYS A 69 -2.93 2.09 7.07
N LYS A 70 -2.46 2.39 8.29
CA LYS A 70 -2.48 3.74 8.85
C LYS A 70 -1.53 4.65 8.07
N GLU A 71 -0.28 4.24 7.88
CA GLU A 71 0.73 5.03 7.17
C GLU A 71 0.32 5.33 5.72
N LEU A 72 -0.25 4.34 5.01
CA LEU A 72 -0.79 4.51 3.67
C LEU A 72 -1.97 5.50 3.61
N ARG A 73 -2.83 5.52 4.63
CA ARG A 73 -3.94 6.48 4.72
C ARG A 73 -3.46 7.90 5.01
N GLU A 74 -2.46 8.03 5.88
CA GLU A 74 -1.80 9.30 6.17
C GLU A 74 -1.12 9.86 4.92
N MET A 75 -0.42 9.01 4.15
CA MET A 75 0.14 9.40 2.85
C MET A 75 -0.92 9.81 1.83
N CYS A 76 -2.08 9.15 1.86
CA CYS A 76 -3.20 9.44 0.98
C CYS A 76 -3.92 10.76 1.34
N GLY A 77 -3.55 11.41 2.45
CA GLY A 77 -4.24 12.60 2.93
C GLY A 77 -5.71 12.34 3.27
N HIS A 78 -6.07 11.09 3.57
CA HIS A 78 -7.44 10.72 3.96
C HIS A 78 -7.49 10.44 5.47
N PRO A 79 -7.55 11.48 6.32
CA PRO A 79 -8.03 11.33 7.67
C PRO A 79 -9.52 10.98 7.55
N ARG A 80 -9.88 9.70 7.69
CA ARG A 80 -11.26 9.38 8.05
C ARG A 80 -11.46 9.96 9.47
N PRO A 81 -12.50 10.79 9.69
CA PRO A 81 -12.91 11.18 11.03
C PRO A 81 -13.35 9.96 11.85
#